data_AF-A0A7I8BK94-F1
#
_entry.id   AF-A0A7I8BK94-F1
#
_cell.length_a   1.000
_cell.length_b   1.000
_cell.length_c   1.000
_cell.angle_alpha   90.00
_cell.angle_beta   90.00
_cell.angle_gamma   90.00
#
_symmetry.space_group_name_H-M   'P 1'
#
loop_
_entity.id
_entity.type
_entity.pdbx_description
1 polymer ?
#
loop_
_entity_poly.entity_id
_entity_poly.type
_entity_poly.pdbx_seq_one_letter_code
_entity_poly.pdbx_strand_id
1 'polypeptide(L)'
;MGIYGALRECAAIFATGVLEKGAAPTVIFHAAFAYALACLSDGVHRLKNAGKPITFADDVQVTKKITDVSVLLNECRNAACHINSGLHEVDTTRLYLPPVFGKCEEFVDVKGTLIGASDYEDDCAVFYGSMRIYRDRHVKRALIEASAGLEEL
;
A
#
# COMPACT_ATOMS: atom_id res chain seq x y z
N MET A 1 -15.53 15.16 -0.65
CA MET A 1 -15.37 14.57 0.70
C MET A 1 -14.41 15.45 1.48
N GLY A 2 -14.74 15.82 2.73
CA GLY A 2 -13.74 16.43 3.63
C GLY A 2 -12.67 15.41 4.03
N ILE A 3 -11.62 15.85 4.72
CA ILE A 3 -10.49 15.00 5.18
C ILE A 3 -10.97 13.77 5.97
N TYR A 4 -12.00 13.96 6.81
CA TYR A 4 -12.68 12.91 7.57
C TYR A 4 -13.36 11.86 6.69
N GLY A 5 -13.83 12.25 5.50
CA GLY A 5 -14.51 11.34 4.58
C GLY A 5 -13.56 10.28 4.04
N ALA A 6 -12.40 10.70 3.53
CA ALA A 6 -11.47 9.77 2.88
C ALA A 6 -10.93 8.70 3.83
N LEU A 7 -10.44 9.10 5.01
CA LEU A 7 -9.91 8.14 5.99
C LEU A 7 -11.00 7.24 6.58
N ARG A 8 -12.24 7.76 6.75
CA ARG A 8 -13.38 6.91 7.17
C ARG A 8 -13.72 5.86 6.13
N GLU A 9 -13.71 6.20 4.84
CA GLU A 9 -13.91 5.20 3.78
C GLU A 9 -12.79 4.16 3.78
N CYS A 10 -11.52 4.57 3.96
CA CYS A 10 -10.41 3.63 4.10
C CYS A 10 -10.62 2.67 5.28
N ALA A 11 -11.00 3.19 6.45
CA ALA A 11 -11.31 2.38 7.62
C ALA A 11 -12.49 1.43 7.38
N ALA A 12 -13.54 1.89 6.68
CA ALA A 12 -14.68 1.08 6.32
C ALA A 12 -14.28 -0.12 5.44
N ILE A 13 -13.36 0.07 4.47
CA ILE A 13 -12.84 -1.03 3.65
C ILE A 13 -12.16 -2.09 4.52
N PHE A 14 -11.28 -1.69 5.44
CA PHE A 14 -10.65 -2.61 6.38
C PHE A 14 -11.67 -3.35 7.24
N ALA A 15 -12.70 -2.64 7.74
CA ALA A 15 -13.75 -3.22 8.56
C ALA A 15 -14.61 -4.27 7.83
N THR A 16 -14.65 -4.26 6.50
CA THR A 16 -15.37 -5.30 5.73
C THR A 16 -14.69 -6.68 5.78
N GLY A 17 -13.40 -6.73 6.12
CA GLY A 17 -12.60 -7.95 6.03
C GLY A 17 -12.22 -8.36 4.60
N VAL A 18 -12.57 -7.58 3.56
CA VAL A 18 -12.27 -7.92 2.15
C VAL A 18 -10.76 -8.05 1.85
N LEU A 19 -9.92 -7.46 2.69
CA LEU A 19 -8.45 -7.51 2.59
C LEU A 19 -7.82 -8.65 3.43
N GLU A 20 -8.63 -9.54 4.00
CA GLU A 20 -8.17 -10.71 4.75
C GLU A 20 -7.90 -11.91 3.85
N LYS A 21 -7.04 -12.83 4.33
CA LYS A 21 -6.66 -14.03 3.58
C LYS A 21 -7.89 -14.87 3.24
N GLY A 22 -8.12 -15.08 1.94
CA GLY A 22 -9.23 -15.90 1.44
C GLY A 22 -10.62 -15.28 1.57
N ALA A 23 -10.73 -14.02 2.02
CA ALA A 23 -12.02 -13.36 2.20
C ALA A 23 -12.71 -12.96 0.89
N ALA A 24 -11.93 -12.71 -0.16
CA ALA A 24 -12.46 -12.31 -1.46
C ALA A 24 -11.58 -12.83 -2.63
N PRO A 25 -12.15 -12.98 -3.83
CA PRO A 25 -11.37 -13.17 -5.04
C PRO A 25 -10.34 -12.06 -5.24
N THR A 26 -9.20 -12.39 -5.82
CA THR A 26 -8.07 -11.47 -6.04
C THR A 26 -8.46 -10.16 -6.74
N VAL A 27 -9.40 -10.19 -7.69
CA VAL A 27 -9.89 -8.98 -8.37
C VAL A 27 -10.61 -8.02 -7.42
N ILE A 28 -11.42 -8.54 -6.48
CA ILE A 28 -12.11 -7.74 -5.49
C ILE A 28 -11.10 -7.18 -4.48
N PHE A 29 -10.14 -8.00 -4.06
CA PHE A 29 -9.04 -7.54 -3.22
C PHE A 29 -8.31 -6.35 -3.84
N HIS A 30 -7.87 -6.46 -5.10
CA HIS A 30 -7.12 -5.37 -5.74
C HIS A 30 -7.96 -4.11 -5.91
N ALA A 31 -9.24 -4.22 -6.26
CA ALA A 31 -10.13 -3.07 -6.36
C ALA A 31 -10.30 -2.36 -5.00
N ALA A 32 -10.55 -3.13 -3.93
CA ALA A 32 -10.67 -2.62 -2.58
C ALA A 32 -9.35 -2.00 -2.08
N PHE A 33 -8.23 -2.66 -2.33
CA PHE A 33 -6.90 -2.19 -1.93
C PHE A 33 -6.51 -0.90 -2.67
N ALA A 34 -6.76 -0.82 -3.98
CA ALA A 34 -6.53 0.40 -4.76
C ALA A 34 -7.36 1.58 -4.23
N TYR A 35 -8.63 1.34 -3.89
CA TYR A 35 -9.50 2.38 -3.31
C TYR A 35 -9.03 2.79 -1.91
N ALA A 36 -8.60 1.85 -1.06
CA ALA A 36 -8.00 2.15 0.23
C ALA A 36 -6.74 3.02 0.10
N LEU A 37 -5.84 2.70 -0.83
CA LEU A 37 -4.66 3.50 -1.12
C LEU A 37 -5.02 4.92 -1.59
N ALA A 38 -6.04 5.07 -2.44
CA ALA A 38 -6.52 6.38 -2.88
C ALA A 38 -7.04 7.23 -1.72
N CYS A 39 -7.89 6.65 -0.88
CA CYS A 39 -8.43 7.29 0.32
C CYS A 39 -7.34 7.69 1.32
N LEU A 40 -6.42 6.77 1.63
CA LEU A 40 -5.34 7.00 2.58
C LEU A 40 -4.34 8.03 2.06
N SER A 41 -3.97 7.96 0.77
CA SER A 41 -3.06 8.94 0.16
C SER A 41 -3.62 10.37 0.20
N ASP A 42 -4.93 10.57 0.01
CA ASP A 42 -5.57 11.89 0.15
C ASP A 42 -5.50 12.38 1.61
N GLY A 43 -5.84 11.52 2.59
CA GLY A 43 -5.77 11.87 4.01
C GLY A 43 -4.36 12.25 4.47
N VAL A 44 -3.37 11.42 4.14
CA VAL A 44 -1.95 11.66 4.46
C VAL A 44 -1.43 12.93 3.79
N HIS A 45 -1.79 13.20 2.54
CA HIS A 45 -1.38 14.43 1.85
C HIS A 45 -1.94 15.68 2.54
N ARG A 46 -3.20 15.65 2.96
CA ARG A 46 -3.81 16.78 3.66
C ARG A 46 -3.20 17.00 5.04
N LEU A 47 -2.91 15.95 5.80
CA LEU A 47 -2.21 16.04 7.09
C LEU A 47 -0.81 16.65 6.94
N LYS A 48 -0.07 16.27 5.89
CA LYS A 48 1.20 16.91 5.55
C LYS A 48 1.02 18.42 5.32
N ASN A 49 -0.01 18.82 4.57
CA ASN A 49 -0.30 20.26 4.34
C ASN A 49 -0.73 20.99 5.62
N ALA A 50 -1.24 20.27 6.63
CA ALA A 50 -1.55 20.78 7.95
C ALA A 50 -0.37 20.73 8.94
N GLY A 51 0.84 20.37 8.50
CA GLY A 51 2.04 20.33 9.34
C GLY A 51 2.19 19.06 10.19
N LYS A 52 1.41 18.00 9.91
CA LYS A 52 1.43 16.73 10.64
C LYS A 52 1.75 15.54 9.72
N PRO A 53 2.97 15.45 9.16
CA PRO A 53 3.29 14.43 8.16
C PRO A 53 3.47 13.03 8.79
N ILE A 54 2.98 11.99 8.10
CA ILE A 54 3.21 10.59 8.48
C ILE A 54 4.49 10.09 7.79
N THR A 55 5.55 9.76 8.54
CA THR A 55 6.91 9.64 7.96
C THR A 55 7.71 8.42 8.43
N PHE A 56 7.06 7.39 8.98
CA PHE A 56 7.78 6.18 9.34
C PHE A 56 8.40 5.49 8.10
N ALA A 57 9.52 4.81 8.32
CA ALA A 57 10.28 4.12 7.29
C ALA A 57 10.54 2.64 7.62
N ASP A 58 10.01 2.14 8.74
CA ASP A 58 10.04 0.71 9.06
C ASP A 58 9.39 -0.07 7.91
N ASP A 59 10.05 -1.14 7.45
CA ASP A 59 9.61 -2.02 6.37
C ASP A 59 9.47 -1.37 4.97
N VAL A 60 9.84 -0.09 4.85
CA VAL A 60 9.91 0.63 3.57
C VAL A 60 11.24 0.36 2.89
N GLN A 61 11.21 -0.07 1.63
CA GLN A 61 12.41 -0.14 0.80
C GLN A 61 12.83 1.27 0.37
N VAL A 62 13.62 1.93 1.22
CA VAL A 62 14.08 3.31 0.99
C VAL A 62 14.97 3.38 -0.24
N THR A 63 14.69 4.34 -1.11
CA THR A 63 15.46 4.65 -2.32
C THR A 63 15.68 6.17 -2.42
N LYS A 64 16.35 6.63 -3.48
CA LYS A 64 16.43 8.08 -3.77
C LYS A 64 15.06 8.73 -3.98
N LYS A 65 14.05 7.95 -4.40
CA LYS A 65 12.69 8.43 -4.67
C LYS A 65 11.75 8.20 -3.49
N ILE A 66 11.75 6.98 -2.93
CA ILE A 66 10.87 6.57 -1.84
C ILE A 66 11.63 6.75 -0.53
N THR A 67 11.28 7.78 0.24
CA THR A 67 11.98 8.13 1.49
C THR A 67 11.29 7.63 2.74
N ASP A 68 9.97 7.46 2.68
CA ASP A 68 9.10 7.13 3.82
C ASP A 68 7.78 6.52 3.31
N VAL A 69 6.92 6.12 4.26
CA VAL A 69 5.62 5.53 3.96
C VAL A 69 4.69 6.46 3.17
N SER A 70 4.74 7.79 3.38
CA SER A 70 3.87 8.72 2.65
C SER A 70 4.21 8.70 1.17
N VAL A 71 5.49 8.68 0.83
CA VAL A 71 5.94 8.58 -0.56
C VAL A 71 5.62 7.20 -1.12
N LEU A 72 5.86 6.11 -0.37
CA LEU A 72 5.52 4.75 -0.79
C LEU A 72 4.02 4.62 -1.12
N LEU A 73 3.14 5.09 -0.21
CA LEU A 73 1.69 5.05 -0.40
C LEU A 73 1.26 5.77 -1.67
N ASN A 74 1.83 6.95 -1.94
CA ASN A 74 1.49 7.71 -3.14
C ASN A 74 1.93 7.00 -4.43
N GLU A 75 3.13 6.41 -4.44
CA GLU A 75 3.63 5.64 -5.58
C GLU A 75 2.83 4.36 -5.81
N CYS A 76 2.53 3.59 -4.76
CA CYS A 76 1.68 2.40 -4.84
C CYS A 76 0.26 2.75 -5.27
N ARG A 77 -0.30 3.87 -4.78
CA ARG A 77 -1.61 4.38 -5.22
C ARG A 77 -1.61 4.69 -6.72
N ASN A 78 -0.58 5.39 -7.20
CA ASN A 78 -0.45 5.70 -8.62
C ASN A 78 -0.35 4.42 -9.45
N ALA A 79 0.45 3.44 -9.03
CA ALA A 79 0.52 2.14 -9.72
C ALA A 79 -0.84 1.42 -9.72
N ALA A 80 -1.52 1.36 -8.57
CA ALA A 80 -2.80 0.68 -8.42
C ALA A 80 -3.92 1.29 -9.28
N CYS A 81 -3.98 2.62 -9.39
CA CYS A 81 -5.02 3.31 -10.15
C CYS A 81 -4.74 3.42 -11.65
N HIS A 82 -3.48 3.25 -12.07
CA HIS A 82 -3.07 3.39 -13.47
C HIS A 82 -2.58 2.05 -14.01
N ILE A 83 -3.47 1.29 -14.64
CA ILE A 83 -3.18 -0.05 -15.21
C ILE A 83 -1.96 -0.01 -16.15
N ASN A 84 -1.82 1.05 -16.96
CA ASN A 84 -0.69 1.20 -17.88
C ASN A 84 0.55 1.86 -17.27
N SER A 85 0.61 2.01 -15.95
CA SER A 85 1.75 2.63 -15.28
C SER A 85 3.02 1.81 -15.49
N GLY A 86 4.12 2.49 -15.84
CA GLY A 86 5.46 1.89 -15.83
C GLY A 86 5.92 1.47 -14.43
N LEU A 87 5.19 1.87 -13.37
CA LEU A 87 5.45 1.40 -12.00
C LEU A 87 5.16 -0.09 -11.80
N HIS A 88 4.52 -0.77 -12.75
CA HIS A 88 4.37 -2.24 -12.74
C HIS A 88 5.55 -2.96 -13.39
N GLU A 89 6.52 -2.23 -13.93
CA GLU A 89 7.64 -2.80 -14.69
C GLU A 89 8.85 -3.05 -13.80
N VAL A 90 9.47 -4.20 -14.08
CA VAL A 90 10.74 -4.62 -13.51
C VAL A 90 11.63 -4.95 -14.69
N ASP A 91 12.72 -4.20 -14.83
CA ASP A 91 13.55 -4.20 -16.03
C ASP A 91 12.69 -3.89 -17.28
N THR A 92 12.34 -4.91 -18.07
CA THR A 92 11.48 -4.78 -19.26
C THR A 92 10.18 -5.56 -19.16
N THR A 93 9.91 -6.18 -18.00
CA THR A 93 8.78 -7.09 -17.80
C THR A 93 7.74 -6.42 -16.89
N ARG A 94 6.50 -6.35 -17.38
CA ARG A 94 5.37 -5.89 -16.56
C ARG A 94 4.83 -7.05 -15.71
N LEU A 95 4.75 -6.84 -14.40
CA LEU A 95 4.29 -7.85 -13.45
C LEU A 95 2.94 -7.46 -12.83
N TYR A 96 2.02 -8.42 -12.80
CA TYR A 96 0.79 -8.34 -12.01
C TYR A 96 0.77 -9.53 -11.07
N LEU A 97 1.23 -9.31 -9.85
CA LEU A 97 1.30 -10.36 -8.85
C LEU A 97 0.04 -10.35 -7.98
N PRO A 98 -0.51 -11.53 -7.61
CA PRO A 98 -1.52 -11.59 -6.58
C PRO A 98 -0.94 -11.10 -5.23
N PRO A 99 -1.80 -10.69 -4.29
CA PRO A 99 -1.37 -10.45 -2.91
C PRO A 99 -0.75 -11.72 -2.31
N VAL A 100 0.35 -11.56 -1.59
CA VAL A 100 1.07 -12.64 -0.92
C VAL A 100 0.75 -12.58 0.56
N PHE A 101 -0.02 -13.54 1.06
CA PHE A 101 -0.39 -13.65 2.47
C PHE A 101 0.55 -14.60 3.21
N GLY A 102 1.13 -14.13 4.31
CA GLY A 102 2.13 -14.87 5.08
C GLY A 102 3.53 -14.73 4.51
N LYS A 103 4.48 -15.45 5.11
CA LYS A 103 5.88 -15.38 4.70
C LYS A 103 6.08 -16.11 3.37
N CYS A 104 6.84 -15.51 2.48
CA CYS A 104 7.25 -16.09 1.21
C CYS A 104 8.67 -15.60 0.92
N GLU A 105 9.62 -16.52 0.81
CA GLU A 105 11.02 -16.15 0.61
C GLU A 105 11.24 -15.59 -0.80
N GLU A 106 10.61 -16.21 -1.81
CA GLU A 106 10.71 -15.82 -3.21
C GLU A 106 9.41 -16.19 -3.92
N PHE A 107 8.86 -15.29 -4.74
CA PHE A 107 7.64 -15.56 -5.52
C PHE A 107 7.95 -15.72 -7.01
N VAL A 108 8.74 -14.80 -7.58
CA VAL A 108 9.13 -14.78 -9.00
C VAL A 108 10.58 -14.30 -9.15
N ASP A 109 11.36 -14.96 -10.00
CA ASP A 109 12.64 -14.46 -10.52
C ASP A 109 12.42 -13.79 -11.88
N VAL A 110 12.78 -12.51 -11.98
CA VAL A 110 12.85 -11.78 -13.25
C VAL A 110 14.31 -11.46 -13.57
N LYS A 111 14.95 -12.30 -14.38
CA LYS A 111 16.34 -12.13 -14.86
C LYS A 111 17.34 -11.92 -13.71
N GLY A 112 17.24 -12.69 -12.64
CA GLY A 112 18.07 -12.61 -11.45
C GLY A 112 17.60 -11.56 -10.43
N THR A 113 16.49 -10.86 -10.68
CA THR A 113 15.82 -10.00 -9.70
C THR A 113 14.69 -10.79 -9.06
N LEU A 114 14.89 -11.19 -7.81
CA LEU A 114 13.85 -11.85 -7.01
C LEU A 114 12.80 -10.83 -6.56
N ILE A 115 11.54 -11.13 -6.86
CA ILE A 115 10.39 -10.27 -6.58
C ILE A 115 9.30 -11.09 -5.91
N GLY A 116 8.52 -10.41 -5.07
CA GLY A 116 7.35 -11.00 -4.42
C GLY A 116 7.65 -11.63 -3.07
N ALA A 117 8.84 -11.41 -2.51
CA ALA A 117 9.18 -11.85 -1.16
C ALA A 117 8.34 -11.10 -0.12
N SER A 118 7.73 -11.85 0.80
CA SER A 118 7.00 -11.35 1.96
C SER A 118 7.71 -11.83 3.22
N ASP A 119 8.20 -10.90 4.03
CA ASP A 119 9.01 -11.23 5.20
C ASP A 119 8.21 -11.73 6.41
N TYR A 120 6.88 -11.59 6.40
CA TYR A 120 6.03 -11.68 7.59
C TYR A 120 4.92 -12.72 7.47
N GLU A 121 4.81 -13.59 8.46
CA GLU A 121 3.76 -14.62 8.56
C GLU A 121 2.36 -14.05 8.83
N ASP A 122 2.30 -12.88 9.48
CA ASP A 122 1.08 -12.25 9.97
C ASP A 122 0.53 -11.15 9.06
N ASP A 123 1.16 -10.89 7.91
CA ASP A 123 0.80 -9.78 7.03
C ASP A 123 0.55 -10.24 5.58
N CYS A 124 0.12 -9.29 4.76
CA CYS A 124 -0.11 -9.41 3.34
C CYS A 124 0.76 -8.40 2.60
N ALA A 125 1.64 -8.89 1.72
CA ALA A 125 2.43 -8.07 0.82
C ALA A 125 1.73 -7.90 -0.53
N VAL A 126 1.66 -6.66 -1.02
CA VAL A 126 1.18 -6.31 -2.35
C VAL A 126 2.32 -5.69 -3.13
N PHE A 127 2.44 -6.06 -4.40
CA PHE A 127 3.57 -5.69 -5.25
C PHE A 127 3.11 -4.84 -6.44
N TYR A 128 3.88 -3.80 -6.71
CA TYR A 128 3.73 -2.92 -7.86
C TYR A 128 5.11 -2.73 -8.49
N GLY A 129 5.41 -3.51 -9.52
CA GLY A 129 6.76 -3.62 -10.05
C GLY A 129 7.72 -4.12 -8.97
N SER A 130 8.77 -3.35 -8.68
CA SER A 130 9.72 -3.64 -7.58
C SER A 130 9.26 -3.12 -6.21
N MET A 131 8.19 -2.33 -6.15
CA MET A 131 7.69 -1.81 -4.89
C MET A 131 6.89 -2.88 -4.15
N ARG A 132 7.13 -2.97 -2.83
CA ARG A 132 6.37 -3.79 -1.90
C ARG A 132 5.66 -2.89 -0.90
N ILE A 133 4.37 -3.15 -0.68
CA ILE A 133 3.60 -2.50 0.36
C ILE A 133 2.84 -3.53 1.19
N TYR A 134 2.98 -3.42 2.51
CA TYR A 134 2.32 -4.29 3.48
C TYR A 134 0.95 -3.74 3.89
N ARG A 135 -0.04 -4.62 3.95
CA ARG A 135 -1.40 -4.28 4.36
C ARG A 135 -1.41 -3.73 5.78
N ASP A 136 -0.81 -4.44 6.74
CA ASP A 136 -0.90 -4.04 8.14
C ASP A 136 0.22 -3.07 8.53
N ARG A 137 1.47 -3.43 8.20
CA ARG A 137 2.65 -2.61 8.58
C ARG A 137 2.69 -1.24 7.93
N HIS A 138 2.18 -1.09 6.71
CA HIS A 138 2.16 0.20 6.03
C HIS A 138 0.76 0.82 6.01
N VAL A 139 -0.22 0.15 5.39
CA VAL A 139 -1.52 0.77 5.10
C VAL A 139 -2.35 0.94 6.38
N LYS A 140 -2.53 -0.12 7.17
CA LYS A 140 -3.30 -0.06 8.43
C LYS A 140 -2.63 0.83 9.47
N ARG A 141 -1.30 0.73 9.62
CA ARG A 141 -0.53 1.63 10.51
C ARG A 141 -0.68 3.08 10.10
N ALA A 142 -0.46 3.43 8.84
CA ALA A 142 -0.61 4.80 8.37
C ALA A 142 -2.05 5.31 8.50
N LEU A 143 -3.06 4.45 8.33
CA LEU A 143 -4.45 4.80 8.61
C LEU A 143 -4.68 5.16 10.08
N ILE A 144 -4.11 4.39 11.00
CA ILE A 144 -4.21 4.65 12.45
C ILE A 144 -3.51 5.97 12.79
N GLU A 145 -2.26 6.16 12.37
CA GLU A 145 -1.50 7.39 12.64
C GLU A 145 -2.18 8.63 12.01
N ALA A 146 -2.70 8.49 10.79
CA ALA A 146 -3.43 9.57 10.12
C ALA A 146 -4.76 9.90 10.82
N SER A 147 -5.47 8.90 11.33
CA SER A 147 -6.73 9.13 12.07
C SER A 147 -6.46 9.83 13.40
N ALA A 148 -5.40 9.45 14.13
CA ALA A 148 -5.01 10.13 15.35
C ALA A 148 -4.59 11.58 15.09
N GLY A 149 -3.77 11.83 14.06
CA GLY A 149 -3.34 13.19 13.71
C GLY A 149 -4.49 14.13 13.34
N LEU A 150 -5.62 13.57 12.86
CA LEU A 150 -6.86 14.29 12.58
C LEU A 150 -7.63 14.68 13.84
N GLU A 151 -7.71 13.82 14.85
CA GLU A 151 -8.41 14.12 16.10
C GLU A 151 -7.77 15.28 16.87
N GLU A 152 -6.49 15.52 16.59
CA GLU A 152 -5.70 16.60 17.17
C GLU A 152 -5.71 17.92 16.33
N LEU A 153 -6.44 17.98 15.20
CA LEU A 153 -6.56 19.19 14.36
C LEU A 153 -7.77 20.03 14.75
#